data_AF-A0AAV8WMZ1-F1
#
_entry.id   AF-A0AAV8WMZ1-F1
#
_cell.length_a   1.000
_cell.length_b   1.000
_cell.length_c   1.000
_cell.angle_alpha   90.00
_cell.angle_beta   90.00
_cell.angle_gamma   90.00
#
_symmetry.space_group_name_H-M   'P 1'
#
loop_
_entity.id
_entity.type
_entity.pdbx_description
1 polymer ?
#
loop_
_entity_poly.entity_id
_entity_poly.type
_entity_poly.pdbx_seq_one_letter_code
_entity_poly.pdbx_strand_id
1 'polypeptide(L)'
;MLSDAGRMLAEVHHAESESRRNLVSVDINRQFKDTLTNVSVDGWLFGENLEDRVQAAKALERSSADLKIAKTRSKIKRTYVQKASLNSRGLPLINQESVRQSRPVLQPLYKVEQNRSHYQRN
;
A
#
# COMPACT_ATOMS: atom_id res chain seq x y z
N MET A 1 -42.81 -22.03 -5.25
CA MET A 1 -42.33 -22.97 -6.29
C MET A 1 -41.76 -22.24 -7.50
N LEU A 2 -42.56 -21.65 -8.41
CA LEU A 2 -42.01 -20.94 -9.58
C LEU A 2 -41.18 -19.71 -9.19
N SER A 3 -41.67 -18.91 -8.23
CA SER A 3 -40.97 -17.72 -7.76
C SER A 3 -39.65 -18.03 -7.06
N ASP A 4 -39.59 -19.13 -6.29
CA ASP A 4 -38.36 -19.55 -5.61
C ASP A 4 -37.31 -20.07 -6.61
N ALA A 5 -37.75 -20.87 -7.59
CA ALA A 5 -36.86 -21.32 -8.67
C ALA A 5 -36.34 -20.14 -9.50
N GLY A 6 -37.18 -19.15 -9.80
CA GLY A 6 -36.77 -17.92 -10.48
C GLY A 6 -35.77 -17.10 -9.66
N ARG A 7 -35.98 -16.98 -8.34
CA ARG A 7 -35.03 -16.34 -7.43
C ARG A 7 -33.69 -17.07 -7.41
N MET A 8 -33.70 -18.39 -7.29
CA MET A 8 -32.47 -19.20 -7.27
C MET A 8 -31.68 -19.06 -8.57
N LEU A 9 -32.36 -19.05 -9.72
CA LEU A 9 -31.72 -18.85 -11.02
C LEU A 9 -31.10 -17.44 -11.14
N ALA A 10 -31.82 -16.41 -10.67
CA ALA A 10 -31.30 -15.05 -10.64
C ALA A 10 -30.09 -14.90 -9.72
N GLU A 11 -30.10 -15.55 -8.55
CA GLU A 11 -28.97 -15.58 -7.61
C GLU A 11 -27.74 -16.27 -8.23
N VAL A 12 -27.93 -17.40 -8.92
CA VAL A 12 -26.84 -18.08 -9.64
C VAL A 12 -26.28 -17.20 -10.75
N HIS A 13 -27.13 -16.59 -11.58
CA HIS A 13 -26.70 -15.72 -12.66
C HIS A 13 -25.96 -14.48 -12.14
N HIS A 14 -26.42 -13.93 -11.01
CA HIS A 14 -25.75 -12.83 -10.33
C HIS A 14 -24.36 -13.23 -9.82
N ALA A 15 -24.25 -14.38 -9.13
CA ALA A 15 -22.98 -14.90 -8.62
C ALA A 15 -21.96 -15.21 -9.74
N GLU A 16 -22.43 -15.75 -10.87
CA GLU A 16 -21.58 -15.97 -12.04
C GLU A 16 -21.09 -14.65 -12.63
N SER A 17 -21.97 -13.66 -12.74
CA SER A 17 -21.62 -12.33 -13.26
C SER A 17 -20.60 -11.61 -12.37
N GLU A 18 -20.77 -11.66 -11.05
CA GLU A 18 -19.80 -11.12 -10.10
C GLU A 18 -18.45 -11.85 -10.16
N SER A 19 -18.47 -13.18 -10.29
CA SER A 19 -17.23 -13.97 -10.45
C SER A 19 -16.47 -13.57 -11.71
N ARG A 20 -17.15 -13.42 -12.84
CA ARG A 20 -16.55 -12.94 -14.10
C ARG A 20 -15.98 -11.54 -13.96
N ARG A 21 -16.70 -10.60 -13.33
CA ARG A 21 -16.21 -9.24 -13.06
C ARG A 21 -14.95 -9.26 -12.19
N ASN A 22 -14.91 -10.07 -11.15
CA ASN A 22 -13.77 -10.18 -10.26
C ASN A 22 -12.53 -10.71 -10.99
N LEU A 23 -12.70 -11.73 -11.83
CA LEU A 23 -11.60 -12.28 -12.64
C LEU A 23 -11.03 -11.24 -13.62
N VAL A 24 -11.89 -10.54 -14.35
CA VAL A 24 -11.46 -9.50 -15.30
C VAL A 24 -10.85 -8.30 -14.57
N SER A 25 -11.34 -7.96 -13.37
CA SER A 25 -10.83 -6.85 -12.56
C SER A 25 -9.39 -7.03 -12.07
N VAL A 26 -8.82 -8.25 -12.14
CA VAL A 26 -7.41 -8.48 -11.79
C VAL A 26 -6.48 -7.84 -12.82
N ASP A 27 -6.87 -7.85 -14.10
CA ASP A 27 -6.04 -7.36 -15.21
C ASP A 27 -6.27 -5.86 -15.50
N ILE A 28 -7.35 -5.29 -14.97
CA ILE A 28 -7.66 -3.87 -15.17
C ILE A 28 -6.81 -2.98 -14.27
N ASN A 29 -6.26 -1.90 -14.84
CA ASN A 29 -5.52 -0.88 -14.09
C ASN A 29 -6.36 -0.36 -12.90
N ARG A 30 -5.78 -0.39 -11.69
CA ARG A 30 -6.40 0.05 -10.43
C ARG A 30 -7.10 1.41 -10.52
N GLN A 31 -6.62 2.32 -11.37
CA GLN A 31 -7.22 3.64 -11.57
C GLN A 31 -8.66 3.59 -12.13
N PHE A 32 -8.98 2.56 -12.91
CA PHE A 32 -10.33 2.38 -13.49
C PHE A 32 -11.20 1.43 -12.66
N LYS A 33 -10.64 0.82 -11.61
CA LYS A 33 -11.38 -0.15 -10.80
C LYS A 33 -12.62 0.49 -10.16
N ASP A 34 -12.47 1.68 -9.58
CA ASP A 34 -13.56 2.39 -8.90
C ASP A 34 -14.65 2.89 -9.86
N THR A 35 -14.26 3.21 -11.10
CA THR A 35 -15.24 3.54 -12.13
C THR A 35 -16.00 2.29 -12.56
N LEU A 36 -15.35 1.14 -12.70
CA LEU A 36 -15.95 -0.11 -13.19
C LEU A 36 -16.75 -0.90 -12.15
N THR A 37 -16.50 -0.72 -10.86
CA THR A 37 -17.23 -1.39 -9.78
C THR A 37 -18.64 -0.83 -9.58
N ASN A 38 -18.84 0.47 -9.76
CA ASN A 38 -20.12 1.16 -9.51
C ASN A 38 -21.20 1.01 -10.59
N VAL A 39 -21.10 -0.03 -11.42
CA VAL A 39 -21.89 -0.16 -12.64
C VAL A 39 -22.86 -1.31 -12.51
N SER A 40 -24.10 -1.09 -12.93
CA SER A 40 -25.09 -2.14 -13.07
C SER A 40 -24.63 -3.14 -14.13
N VAL A 41 -24.61 -4.41 -13.77
CA VAL A 41 -24.40 -5.50 -14.72
C VAL A 41 -25.59 -5.50 -15.66
N ASP A 42 -25.33 -5.28 -16.94
CA ASP A 42 -26.34 -5.28 -18.00
C ASP A 42 -26.07 -6.48 -18.93
N GLY A 43 -26.50 -6.43 -20.19
CA GLY A 43 -26.11 -7.44 -21.20
C GLY A 43 -24.58 -7.68 -21.31
N TRP A 44 -23.77 -6.75 -20.78
CA TRP A 44 -22.32 -6.83 -20.67
C TRP A 44 -21.86 -6.70 -19.20
N LEU A 45 -20.72 -7.34 -18.85
CA LEU A 45 -20.15 -7.36 -17.49
C LEU A 45 -19.89 -5.97 -16.89
N PHE A 46 -19.60 -4.97 -17.72
CA PHE A 46 -19.34 -3.57 -17.33
C PHE A 46 -20.29 -2.57 -17.98
N GLY A 47 -21.42 -3.06 -18.51
CA GLY A 47 -22.38 -2.30 -19.29
C GLY A 47 -21.91 -2.06 -20.74
N GLU A 48 -22.85 -1.64 -21.58
CA GLU A 48 -22.64 -1.40 -23.01
C GLU A 48 -21.78 -0.15 -23.27
N ASN A 49 -21.90 0.87 -22.41
CA ASN A 49 -21.21 2.15 -22.53
C ASN A 49 -19.83 2.17 -21.82
N LEU A 50 -19.10 1.05 -21.86
CA LEU A 50 -17.78 0.94 -21.24
C LEU A 50 -16.77 1.92 -21.88
N GLU A 51 -16.76 2.00 -23.21
CA GLU A 51 -15.84 2.85 -23.97
C GLU A 51 -15.99 4.32 -23.58
N ASP A 52 -17.21 4.84 -23.66
CA ASP A 52 -17.53 6.23 -23.32
C ASP A 52 -17.10 6.57 -21.90
N ARG A 53 -17.29 5.64 -20.96
CA ARG A 53 -16.92 5.84 -19.56
C ARG A 53 -15.41 5.84 -19.35
N VAL A 54 -14.67 5.00 -20.06
CA VAL A 54 -13.20 5.04 -20.03
C VAL A 54 -12.69 6.34 -20.63
N GLN A 55 -13.29 6.82 -21.72
CA GLN A 55 -12.93 8.13 -22.31
C GLN A 55 -13.25 9.28 -21.35
N ALA A 56 -14.44 9.28 -20.75
CA ALA A 56 -14.85 10.28 -19.76
C ALA A 56 -13.94 10.28 -18.53
N ALA A 57 -13.57 9.11 -18.01
CA ALA A 57 -12.64 8.99 -16.88
C ALA A 57 -11.25 9.55 -17.22
N LYS A 58 -10.74 9.28 -18.43
CA LYS A 58 -9.47 9.85 -18.91
C LYS A 58 -9.55 11.37 -19.07
N ALA A 59 -10.65 11.88 -19.62
CA ALA A 59 -10.87 13.32 -19.76
C ALA A 59 -10.95 14.00 -18.38
N LEU A 60 -11.66 13.38 -17.44
CA LEU A 60 -11.75 13.86 -16.06
C LEU A 60 -10.39 13.85 -15.37
N GLU A 61 -9.58 12.81 -15.55
CA GLU A 61 -8.22 12.74 -14.99
C GLU A 61 -7.35 13.90 -15.48
N ARG A 62 -7.38 14.19 -16.80
CA ARG A 62 -6.68 15.33 -17.40
C ARG A 62 -7.15 16.66 -16.81
N SER A 63 -8.46 16.91 -16.82
CA SER A 63 -9.03 18.14 -16.24
C SER A 63 -8.72 18.27 -14.75
N SER A 64 -8.70 17.16 -14.00
CA SER A 64 -8.36 17.15 -12.58
C SER A 64 -6.89 17.49 -12.33
N ALA A 65 -6.00 17.15 -13.26
CA ALA A 65 -4.57 17.47 -13.16
C ALA A 65 -4.34 18.98 -13.28
N ASP A 66 -5.08 19.64 -14.18
CA ASP A 66 -5.01 21.09 -14.37
C ASP A 66 -5.58 21.87 -13.16
N LEU A 67 -6.58 21.29 -12.48
CA LEU A 67 -7.21 21.87 -11.29
C LEU A 67 -6.43 21.64 -9.98
N LYS A 68 -5.50 20.68 -9.96
CA LYS A 68 -4.66 20.46 -8.77
C LYS A 68 -3.70 21.63 -8.62
N ILE A 69 -4.08 22.59 -7.77
CA ILE A 69 -3.18 23.64 -7.28
C ILE A 69 -1.93 22.93 -6.77
N ALA A 70 -0.79 23.16 -7.43
CA ALA A 70 0.48 22.62 -6.99
C ALA A 70 0.66 23.04 -5.54
N LYS A 71 0.53 22.07 -4.61
CA LYS A 71 0.82 22.29 -3.20
C LYS A 71 2.30 22.61 -3.16
N THR A 72 2.64 23.89 -3.25
CA THR A 72 4.00 24.39 -3.08
C THR A 72 4.39 23.92 -1.69
N ARG A 73 5.16 22.83 -1.65
CA ARG A 73 5.74 22.32 -0.43
C ARG A 73 6.73 23.40 -0.04
N SER A 74 6.28 24.39 0.72
CA SER A 74 7.13 25.48 1.16
C SER A 74 8.26 24.80 1.92
N LYS A 75 9.46 24.83 1.32
CA LYS A 75 10.67 24.40 2.00
C LYS A 75 10.89 25.48 3.04
N ILE A 76 10.28 25.31 4.22
CA ILE A 76 10.60 26.10 5.40
C ILE A 76 12.09 25.85 5.62
N LYS A 77 12.93 26.77 5.16
CA LYS A 77 14.34 26.80 5.49
C LYS A 77 14.37 27.08 6.98
N ARG A 78 14.52 26.03 7.79
CA ARG A 78 14.85 26.20 9.21
C ARG A 78 16.21 26.87 9.22
N THR A 79 16.24 28.19 9.42
CA THR A 79 17.45 28.89 9.85
C THR A 79 17.79 28.33 11.21
N TYR A 80 18.64 27.31 11.21
CA TYR A 80 19.21 26.76 12.43
C TYR A 80 20.10 27.85 13.01
N VAL A 81 19.58 28.58 14.00
CA VAL A 81 20.42 29.41 14.85
C VAL A 81 21.35 28.45 15.56
N GLN A 82 22.58 28.34 15.05
CA GLN A 82 23.67 27.59 15.66
C GLN A 82 23.93 28.21 17.04
N LYS A 83 23.32 27.65 18.07
CA LYS A 83 23.67 27.97 19.45
C LYS A 83 25.08 27.45 19.64
N ALA A 84 26.03 28.37 19.87
CA ALA A 84 27.43 28.01 20.10
C ALA A 84 27.52 26.96 21.22
N SER A 85 28.17 25.83 20.92
CA SER A 85 28.49 24.80 21.91
C SER A 85 29.37 25.40 23.00
N LEU A 86 28.88 25.44 24.23
CA LEU A 86 29.64 25.88 25.41
C LEU A 86 30.74 24.89 25.83
N ASN A 87 30.89 23.77 25.12
CA ASN A 87 31.91 22.77 25.40
C ASN A 87 33.09 22.92 24.43
N SER A 88 34.00 23.85 24.76
CA SER A 88 35.27 24.07 24.05
C SER A 88 36.35 23.01 24.35
N ARG A 89 36.02 21.98 25.13
CA ARG A 89 36.97 20.95 25.62
C ARG A 89 36.57 19.50 25.33
N GLY A 90 35.54 19.28 24.50
CA GLY A 90 35.22 17.94 24.01
C GLY A 90 36.16 17.54 22.87
N LEU A 91 36.61 16.28 22.87
CA LEU A 91 37.42 15.73 21.77
C LEU A 91 36.59 15.73 20.46
N PRO A 92 37.18 16.18 19.33
CA PRO A 92 36.48 16.20 18.06
C PRO A 92 36.16 14.77 17.60
N LEU A 93 34.90 14.54 17.19
CA LEU A 93 34.50 13.30 16.56
C LEU A 93 35.17 13.22 15.18
N ILE A 94 36.21 12.40 15.06
CA ILE A 94 36.83 12.07 13.76
C ILE A 94 35.82 11.23 12.99
N ASN A 95 35.27 11.78 11.90
CA ASN A 95 34.49 11.04 10.92
C ASN A 95 35.44 10.06 10.20
N GLN A 96 35.41 8.79 10.59
CA GLN A 96 36.06 7.72 9.85
C GLN A 96 35.21 7.31 8.65
N GLU A 97 35.42 7.97 7.52
CA GLU A 97 35.08 7.37 6.23
C GLU A 97 36.34 6.79 5.59
N SER A 98 36.22 5.51 5.24
CA SER A 98 37.11 4.69 4.41
C SER A 98 38.47 4.30 5.02
N VAL A 99 38.60 3.04 5.44
CA VAL A 99 39.42 2.03 4.73
C VAL A 99 38.94 0.63 5.18
N ARG A 100 38.65 -0.21 4.19
CA ARG A 100 38.27 -1.62 4.31
C ARG A 100 39.44 -2.43 4.89
N GLN A 101 39.18 -3.32 5.84
CA GLN A 101 39.85 -4.63 5.91
C GLN A 101 39.13 -5.58 6.89
N SER A 102 39.04 -6.83 6.45
CA SER A 102 38.20 -7.91 6.94
C SER A 102 38.34 -8.23 8.43
N ARG A 103 37.21 -8.41 9.13
CA ARG A 103 37.15 -9.18 10.38
C ARG A 103 36.06 -10.25 10.32
N PRO A 104 36.35 -11.48 10.79
CA PRO A 104 35.37 -12.56 10.83
C PRO A 104 34.26 -12.26 11.86
N VAL A 105 33.04 -12.71 11.53
CA VAL A 105 31.86 -12.62 12.38
C VAL A 105 32.09 -13.43 13.66
N LEU A 106 32.17 -12.75 14.80
CA LEU A 106 31.97 -13.38 16.11
C LEU A 106 30.54 -13.11 16.54
N GLN A 107 29.71 -14.16 16.50
CA GLN A 107 28.35 -14.16 17.00
C GLN A 107 28.36 -13.92 18.53
N PRO A 108 27.53 -13.04 19.08
CA PRO A 108 27.41 -12.94 20.54
C PRO A 108 26.73 -14.19 21.11
N LEU A 109 27.45 -14.83 22.03
CA LEU A 109 27.01 -15.94 22.87
C LEU A 109 25.73 -15.53 23.64
N TYR A 110 24.61 -16.18 23.33
CA TYR A 110 23.38 -16.04 24.10
C TYR A 110 23.64 -16.50 25.55
N LYS A 111 23.41 -15.60 26.51
CA LYS A 111 23.39 -15.95 27.93
C LYS A 111 22.14 -16.79 28.18
N VAL A 112 22.34 -18.09 28.40
CA VAL A 112 21.30 -19.03 28.86
C VAL A 112 20.99 -18.70 30.31
N GLU A 113 19.78 -18.19 30.52
CA GLU A 113 19.19 -17.96 31.83
C GLU A 113 18.89 -19.32 32.49
N GLN A 114 19.49 -19.54 33.65
CA GLN A 114 19.40 -20.76 34.44
C GLN A 114 17.96 -20.96 34.93
N ASN A 115 17.21 -21.83 34.26
CA ASN A 115 15.93 -22.30 34.76
C ASN A 115 16.16 -23.25 35.93
N ARG A 116 15.51 -22.91 37.06
CA ARG A 116 15.48 -23.63 38.32
C ARG A 116 15.04 -25.08 38.14
N SER A 117 15.92 -26.00 38.51
CA SER A 117 15.64 -27.42 38.69
C SER A 117 14.80 -27.66 39.95
N HIS A 118 13.50 -27.90 39.82
CA HIS A 118 12.70 -28.54 40.87
C HIS A 118 11.60 -29.42 40.27
N TYR A 119 11.98 -30.65 39.89
CA TYR A 119 11.05 -31.78 39.91
C TYR A 119 11.69 -32.90 40.73
N GLN A 120 11.36 -32.91 42.02
CA GLN A 120 11.32 -34.12 42.82
C GLN A 120 9.84 -34.49 42.94
N ARG A 121 9.47 -35.66 42.42
CA ARG A 121 8.25 -36.36 42.80
C ARG A 121 8.54 -37.86 42.67
N ASN A 122 8.78 -38.48 43.82
CA ASN A 122 8.51 -39.91 44.03
C ASN A 122 7.03 -40.07 44.32
#